data_AF-A0A376FFP1-F1
#
_entry.id   AF-A0A376FFP1-F1
#
_cell.length_a   1.000
_cell.length_b   1.000
_cell.length_c   1.000
_cell.angle_alpha   90.00
_cell.angle_beta   90.00
_cell.angle_gamma   90.00
#
_symmetry.space_group_name_H-M   'P 1'
#
loop_
_entity.id
_entity.type
_entity.pdbx_description
1 polymer ?
#
loop_
_entity_poly.entity_id
_entity_poly.type
_entity_poly.pdbx_seq_one_letter_code
_entity_poly.pdbx_strand_id
1 'polypeptide(L)'
;MAIWGNASHPDVQRAIQHIFARAKAHGKPCGILAPVEADARRYLEWGATFVAVGSDLGVFRAATQKLADAFKKITIIEETDYDAESGFYWPGHHG
;
A
#
# COMPACT_ATOMS: atom_id res chain seq x y z
N MET A 1 -17.89 21.17 -4.22
CA MET A 1 -17.01 20.28 -5.01
C MET A 1 -16.71 19.05 -4.16
N ALA A 2 -17.10 17.84 -4.60
CA ALA A 2 -17.07 16.63 -3.77
C ALA A 2 -15.74 15.88 -3.95
N ILE A 3 -14.86 15.96 -2.94
CA ILE A 3 -13.50 15.35 -2.91
C ILE A 3 -13.41 14.16 -1.95
N TRP A 4 -14.53 13.47 -1.75
CA TRP A 4 -14.65 12.37 -0.79
C TRP A 4 -13.63 11.26 -1.08
N GLY A 5 -12.86 10.87 -0.07
CA GLY A 5 -11.84 9.81 -0.19
C GLY A 5 -10.52 10.21 -0.85
N ASN A 6 -10.36 11.44 -1.37
CA ASN A 6 -9.09 11.89 -1.95
C ASN A 6 -8.37 12.90 -1.05
N ALA A 7 -7.64 12.38 -0.05
CA ALA A 7 -6.85 13.20 0.86
C ALA A 7 -5.72 13.98 0.17
N SER A 8 -5.25 13.51 -0.99
CA SER A 8 -4.19 14.16 -1.78
C SER A 8 -4.71 15.32 -2.64
N HIS A 9 -6.03 15.55 -2.68
CA HIS A 9 -6.60 16.66 -3.44
C HIS A 9 -6.00 18.00 -2.98
N PRO A 10 -5.60 18.91 -3.88
CA PRO A 10 -4.94 20.17 -3.52
C PRO A 10 -5.70 20.98 -2.46
N ASP A 11 -7.03 21.01 -2.53
CA ASP A 11 -7.87 21.74 -1.57
C ASP A 11 -7.78 21.15 -0.15
N VAL A 12 -7.71 19.81 -0.04
CA VAL A 12 -7.51 19.13 1.25
C VAL A 12 -6.11 19.42 1.78
N GLN A 13 -5.09 19.35 0.92
CA GLN A 13 -3.71 19.66 1.30
C GLN A 13 -3.57 21.11 1.80
N ARG A 14 -4.21 22.07 1.13
CA ARG A 14 -4.24 23.48 1.60
C ARG A 14 -4.92 23.62 2.95
N ALA A 15 -6.03 22.91 3.18
CA ALA A 15 -6.70 22.92 4.48
C ALA A 15 -5.83 22.32 5.60
N ILE A 16 -5.16 21.19 5.34
CA ILE A 16 -4.22 20.56 6.29
C ILE A 16 -3.07 21.53 6.64
N GLN A 17 -2.43 22.11 5.63
CA GLN A 17 -1.33 23.06 5.83
C GLN A 17 -1.77 24.30 6.62
N HIS A 18 -2.98 24.81 6.34
CA HIS A 18 -3.57 25.92 7.10
C HIS A 18 -3.75 25.55 8.58
N ILE A 19 -4.27 24.36 8.88
CA ILE A 19 -4.46 23.89 10.26
C ILE A 19 -3.12 23.81 11.01
N PHE A 20 -2.08 23.23 10.38
CA PHE A 20 -0.74 23.17 10.98
C PHE A 20 -0.17 24.56 11.27
N ALA A 21 -0.28 25.49 10.32
CA ALA A 21 0.17 26.87 10.50
C ALA A 21 -0.55 27.57 11.67
N ARG A 22 -1.87 27.37 11.80
CA ARG A 22 -2.65 27.94 12.91
C ARG A 22 -2.29 27.30 14.24
N ALA A 23 -2.16 25.97 14.32
CA ALA A 23 -1.78 25.30 15.54
C ALA A 23 -0.40 25.77 16.04
N LYS A 24 0.58 25.86 15.12
CA LYS A 24 1.91 26.39 15.39
C LYS A 24 1.87 27.83 15.90
N ALA A 25 1.08 28.71 15.27
CA ALA A 25 0.94 30.11 15.67
C ALA A 25 0.37 30.27 17.10
N HIS A 26 -0.37 29.28 17.60
CA HIS A 26 -0.92 29.24 18.96
C HIS A 26 -0.13 28.37 19.93
N GLY A 27 1.05 27.86 19.53
CA GLY A 27 1.87 26.97 20.36
C GLY A 27 1.19 25.64 20.71
N LYS A 28 0.21 25.20 19.92
CA LYS A 28 -0.54 23.95 20.16
C LYS A 28 0.05 22.81 19.32
N PRO A 29 0.27 21.62 19.90
CA PRO A 29 0.66 20.45 19.13
C PRO A 29 -0.46 20.09 18.14
N CYS A 30 -0.08 19.62 16.96
CA CYS A 30 -1.01 19.17 15.93
C CYS A 30 -0.51 17.88 15.29
N GLY A 31 -1.43 17.04 14.84
CA GLY A 31 -1.08 15.75 14.29
C GLY A 31 -2.11 15.21 13.33
N ILE A 32 -1.73 14.12 12.66
CA ILE A 32 -2.47 13.55 11.53
C ILE A 32 -2.19 12.04 11.42
N LEU A 33 -3.16 11.31 10.84
CA LEU A 33 -2.98 9.93 10.39
C LEU A 33 -2.52 9.93 8.93
N ALA A 34 -1.32 9.38 8.68
CA ALA A 34 -0.71 9.32 7.36
C ALA A 34 -0.05 7.94 7.16
N PRO A 35 -0.81 6.93 6.68
CA PRO A 35 -0.27 5.58 6.44
C PRO A 35 0.66 5.50 5.22
N VAL A 36 0.75 6.57 4.42
CA VAL A 36 1.67 6.70 3.29
C VAL A 36 2.90 7.46 3.76
N GLU A 37 4.09 6.84 3.65
CA GLU A 37 5.34 7.39 4.17
C GLU A 37 5.66 8.79 3.63
N ALA A 38 5.49 9.01 2.32
CA ALA A 38 5.74 10.30 1.70
C ALA A 38 4.86 11.42 2.27
N ASP A 39 3.61 11.11 2.62
CA ASP A 39 2.69 12.07 3.24
C ASP A 39 3.09 12.34 4.70
N ALA A 40 3.44 11.29 5.46
CA ALA A 40 3.91 11.45 6.83
C ALA A 40 5.14 12.36 6.92
N ARG A 41 6.13 12.17 6.03
CA ARG A 41 7.33 13.02 5.94
C ARG A 41 6.96 14.48 5.60
N ARG A 42 6.12 14.68 4.59
CA ARG A 42 5.63 16.02 4.21
C ARG A 42 4.94 16.73 5.37
N TYR A 43 4.10 16.03 6.14
CA TYR A 43 3.40 16.63 7.28
C TYR A 43 4.31 16.95 8.46
N LEU A 44 5.35 16.14 8.71
CA LEU A 44 6.40 16.48 9.67
C LEU A 44 7.13 17.76 9.26
N GLU A 45 7.50 17.90 7.99
CA GLU A 45 8.13 19.12 7.45
C GLU A 45 7.22 20.36 7.60
N TRP A 46 5.90 20.19 7.48
CA TRP A 46 4.93 21.27 7.68
C TRP A 46 4.65 21.60 9.15
N GLY A 47 5.22 20.85 10.10
CA GLY A 47 5.15 21.14 11.53
C GLY A 47 4.16 20.30 12.32
N ALA A 48 3.71 19.15 11.80
CA ALA A 48 3.03 18.16 12.62
C ALA A 48 3.98 17.66 13.73
N THR A 49 3.50 17.64 14.97
CA THR A 49 4.29 17.26 16.15
C THR A 49 4.04 15.83 16.60
N PHE A 50 2.94 15.22 16.14
CA PHE A 50 2.65 13.80 16.32
C PHE A 50 2.00 13.24 15.06
N VAL A 51 2.49 12.11 14.53
CA VAL A 51 1.98 11.52 13.29
C VAL A 51 1.74 10.04 13.50
N ALA A 52 0.50 9.59 13.30
CA ALA A 52 0.21 8.17 13.23
C ALA A 52 0.58 7.68 11.82
N VAL A 53 1.63 6.86 11.72
CA VAL A 53 2.23 6.44 10.43
C VAL A 53 1.62 5.15 9.86
N GLY A 54 0.58 4.62 10.50
CA GLY A 54 -0.08 3.39 10.09
C GLY A 54 -1.17 2.98 11.07
N SER A 55 -1.83 1.86 10.77
CA SER A 55 -2.76 1.19 11.67
C SER A 55 -2.45 -0.30 11.73
N ASP A 56 -2.80 -0.94 12.84
CA ASP A 56 -2.73 -2.38 13.03
C ASP A 56 -3.44 -3.14 11.90
N LEU A 57 -4.66 -2.74 11.55
CA LEU A 57 -5.44 -3.31 10.46
C LEU A 57 -4.76 -3.14 9.11
N GLY A 58 -4.22 -1.95 8.83
CA GLY A 58 -3.55 -1.65 7.56
C GLY A 58 -2.28 -2.48 7.39
N VAL A 59 -1.45 -2.55 8.44
CA VAL A 59 -0.23 -3.35 8.47
C VAL A 59 -0.56 -4.84 8.37
N PHE A 60 -1.52 -5.33 9.16
CA PHE A 60 -1.94 -6.73 9.14
C PHE A 60 -2.43 -7.16 7.76
N ARG A 61 -3.33 -6.38 7.14
CA ARG A 61 -3.82 -6.65 5.78
C ARG A 61 -2.68 -6.67 4.77
N ALA A 62 -1.82 -5.65 4.77
CA ALA A 62 -0.74 -5.56 3.78
C ALA A 62 0.27 -6.69 3.91
N ALA A 63 0.68 -7.03 5.14
CA ALA A 63 1.66 -8.08 5.39
C ALA A 63 1.11 -9.46 5.04
N THR A 64 -0.11 -9.78 5.47
CA THR A 64 -0.73 -11.09 5.17
C THR A 64 -1.03 -11.27 3.68
N GLN A 65 -1.50 -10.21 3.00
CA GLN A 65 -1.70 -10.23 1.55
C GLN A 65 -0.37 -10.47 0.82
N LYS A 66 0.69 -9.73 1.18
CA LYS A 66 2.03 -9.89 0.60
C LYS A 66 2.54 -11.32 0.76
N LEU A 67 2.35 -11.92 1.95
CA LEU A 67 2.74 -13.31 2.20
C LEU A 67 1.95 -14.28 1.31
N ALA A 68 0.63 -14.14 1.22
CA ALA A 68 -0.19 -15.00 0.37
C ALA A 68 0.20 -14.87 -1.11
N ASP A 69 0.42 -13.65 -1.60
CA ASP A 69 0.79 -13.39 -3.00
C ASP A 69 2.14 -14.02 -3.40
N ALA A 70 3.07 -14.13 -2.44
CA ALA A 70 4.36 -14.77 -2.67
C ALA A 70 4.25 -16.29 -2.94
N PHE A 71 3.20 -16.96 -2.46
CA PHE A 71 2.99 -18.40 -2.60
C PHE A 71 1.87 -18.78 -3.57
N LYS A 72 1.01 -17.84 -3.97
CA LYS A 72 -0.04 -18.08 -4.98
C LYS A 72 0.49 -18.21 -6.40
N LYS A 73 1.72 -17.75 -6.67
CA LYS A 73 2.42 -17.96 -7.96
C LYS A 73 3.21 -19.28 -7.97
N ILE A 74 2.62 -20.36 -7.50
CA ILE A 74 3.10 -21.69 -7.90
C ILE A 74 2.52 -21.90 -9.29
N THR A 75 3.37 -21.72 -10.30
CA THR A 75 3.12 -22.21 -11.65
C THR A 75 2.77 -23.69 -11.50
N ILE A 76 1.48 -24.01 -11.64
CA ILE A 76 1.08 -25.37 -11.97
C ILE A 76 1.77 -25.60 -13.32
N ILE A 77 2.77 -26.48 -13.33
CA ILE A 77 3.24 -27.12 -14.55
C ILE A 77 1.96 -27.69 -15.17
N GLU A 78 1.47 -27.05 -16.24
CA GLU A 78 0.25 -27.52 -16.89
C GLU A 78 0.49 -28.96 -17.35
N GLU A 79 -0.51 -29.79 -17.05
CA GLU A 79 -0.61 -31.20 -17.42
C GLU A 79 -0.85 -31.31 -18.94
N THR A 80 0.01 -30.71 -19.77
CA THR A 80 -0.08 -30.77 -21.24
C THR A 80 0.93 -31.71 -21.89
N ASP A 81 1.77 -32.38 -21.10
CA ASP A 81 2.68 -33.42 -21.60
C ASP A 81 2.16 -34.85 -21.39
N TYR A 82 0.86 -35.03 -21.08
CA TYR A 82 0.24 -36.35 -20.99
C TYR A 82 -0.62 -36.64 -22.23
N ASP A 83 -0.10 -37.47 -23.13
CA ASP A 83 -0.91 -38.08 -24.18
C ASP A 83 -1.63 -39.32 -23.63
N ALA A 84 -2.92 -39.16 -23.36
CA ALA A 84 -3.77 -40.19 -22.78
C ALA A 84 -4.07 -41.36 -23.72
N GLU A 85 -3.77 -41.27 -25.02
CA GLU A 85 -4.07 -42.35 -25.98
C GLU A 85 -2.97 -43.41 -26.05
N SER A 86 -1.70 -43.04 -25.85
CA SER A 86 -0.55 -43.94 -26.08
C SER A 86 0.00 -44.60 -24.82
N GLY A 87 -0.34 -44.10 -23.62
CA GLY A 87 0.10 -44.67 -22.34
C GLY A 87 1.62 -44.72 -22.15
N PHE A 88 2.39 -43.99 -22.95
CA PHE A 88 3.84 -44.03 -22.97
C PHE A 88 4.45 -42.63 -22.80
N TYR A 89 5.42 -42.50 -21.90
CA TYR A 89 6.15 -41.26 -21.67
C TYR A 89 7.30 -41.12 -22.66
N TRP A 90 7.28 -40.11 -23.54
CA TRP A 90 8.41 -39.77 -24.40
C TRP A 90 9.22 -38.59 -23.81
N PRO A 91 10.49 -38.76 -23.45
CA PRO A 91 11.34 -37.63 -23.11
C PRO A 91 11.78 -36.97 -24.43
N GLY A 92 11.05 -35.94 -24.85
CA GLY A 92 11.35 -35.19 -26.06
C GLY A 92 12.71 -34.49 -25.98
N HIS A 93 13.55 -34.76 -26.97
CA HIS A 93 14.77 -34.03 -27.27
C HIS A 93 14.49 -32.54 -27.43
N HIS A 94 15.24 -31.72 -26.69
CA HIS A 94 15.43 -30.32 -27.02
C HIS A 94 16.20 -30.22 -28.35
N GLY A 95 15.53 -29.72 -29.38
CA GLY A 95 16.12 -29.13 -30.57
C GLY A 95 15.81 -27.65 -30.59
#